data_AF-A0A969AP68-F1
#
_entry.id   AF-A0A969AP68-F1
#
_cell.length_a   1.000
_cell.length_b   1.000
_cell.length_c   1.000
_cell.angle_alpha   90.00
_cell.angle_beta   90.00
_cell.angle_gamma   90.00
#
_symmetry.space_group_name_H-M   'P 1'
#
loop_
_entity.id
_entity.type
_entity.pdbx_description
1 polymer ?
#
loop_
_entity_poly.entity_id
_entity_poly.type
_entity_poly.pdbx_seq_one_letter_code
_entity_poly.pdbx_strand_id
1 'polypeptide(L)'
;MLNEESNAIGGVRGTYHYTYKEAVLDPTNPADRVDDFEAVLTQNLKNQPSLTQLSGFRELPDQGSVFYSALPIRVKEQSCLQCHGAPEAAPPAMVARYGRENGFNWPLNEVIGTQVVYVPAAEVFRTAQRAFSSVISLFLGIFAIALLCLNLLLKPLVLQPIQSLARISQKLAADDIQSEAELQSATHQRLSNITQRQDELGNLGRIFQTMINQVVARQQRLQQQIHVLKIEVDEKRKAKEIEEITSTDYFQSLQQKAREIRNRKPGQA
;
A
#
# COMPACT_ATOMS: atom_id res chain seq x y z
N MET A 1 -7.25 50.42 9.52
CA MET A 1 -7.54 48.97 9.48
C MET A 1 -8.23 48.60 10.76
N LEU A 2 -9.49 48.18 10.67
CA LEU A 2 -10.22 47.64 11.80
C LEU A 2 -9.97 46.12 11.81
N ASN A 3 -9.30 45.65 12.85
CA ASN A 3 -9.20 44.22 13.14
C ASN A 3 -10.44 43.88 13.95
N GLU A 4 -11.43 43.28 13.30
CA GLU A 4 -12.61 42.78 13.99
C GLU A 4 -12.52 41.26 14.11
N GLU A 5 -12.77 40.75 15.30
CA GLU A 5 -12.96 39.32 15.55
C GLU A 5 -14.45 39.02 15.33
N SER A 6 -14.84 38.48 14.17
CA SER A 6 -16.19 37.95 14.00
C SER A 6 -16.22 36.45 14.19
N ASN A 7 -17.19 36.04 14.99
CA ASN A 7 -17.52 34.65 15.22
C ASN A 7 -18.67 34.31 14.27
N ALA A 8 -18.43 33.39 13.35
CA ALA A 8 -19.37 32.76 12.43
C ALA A 8 -19.53 33.37 11.02
N ILE A 9 -18.93 32.66 10.06
CA ILE A 9 -19.54 32.42 8.74
C ILE A 9 -19.59 30.89 8.56
N GLY A 10 -20.80 30.32 8.57
CA GLY A 10 -21.06 28.94 8.13
C GLY A 10 -20.48 27.80 8.99
N GLY A 11 -21.11 27.47 10.12
CA GLY A 11 -21.06 26.14 10.76
C GLY A 11 -19.72 25.65 11.35
N VAL A 12 -18.60 26.35 11.10
CA VAL A 12 -17.29 26.04 11.66
C VAL A 12 -17.02 27.01 12.82
N ARG A 13 -16.95 26.50 14.05
CA ARG A 13 -16.54 27.30 15.21
C ARG A 13 -15.03 27.61 15.10
N GLY A 14 -14.69 28.87 14.81
CA GLY A 14 -13.32 29.38 14.80
C GLY A 14 -13.32 30.91 14.80
N THR A 15 -12.44 31.52 15.58
CA THR A 15 -12.14 32.96 15.51
C THR A 15 -11.15 33.17 14.37
N TYR A 16 -11.60 33.77 13.27
CA TYR A 16 -10.73 34.12 12.16
C TYR A 16 -10.37 35.60 12.27
N HIS A 17 -9.08 35.90 12.29
CA HIS A 17 -8.64 37.28 12.16
C HIS A 17 -8.83 37.69 10.71
N TYR A 18 -9.66 38.71 10.48
CA TYR A 18 -9.78 39.34 9.17
C TYR A 18 -9.43 40.82 9.28
N THR A 19 -8.94 41.37 8.17
CA THR A 19 -8.77 42.81 8.03
C THR A 19 -9.86 43.34 7.11
N TYR A 20 -10.62 44.31 7.59
CA TYR A 20 -11.59 45.04 6.76
C TYR A 20 -11.05 46.43 6.40
N LYS A 21 -11.26 46.82 5.14
CA LYS A 21 -10.94 48.15 4.63
C LYS A 21 -11.97 48.60 3.58
N GLU A 22 -12.46 49.82 3.71
CA GLU A 22 -13.16 50.52 2.64
C GLU A 22 -12.12 51.28 1.79
N ALA A 23 -11.59 50.64 0.75
CA ALA A 23 -10.55 51.22 -0.08
C ALA A 23 -11.17 52.15 -1.14
N VAL A 24 -11.04 53.46 -0.97
CA VAL A 24 -11.65 54.49 -1.84
C VAL A 24 -10.58 55.28 -2.58
N LEU A 25 -10.85 55.64 -3.84
CA LEU A 25 -9.91 56.39 -4.69
C LEU A 25 -9.58 57.77 -4.10
N ASP A 26 -10.63 58.47 -3.67
CA ASP A 26 -10.55 59.75 -2.96
C ASP A 26 -11.36 59.67 -1.64
N PRO A 27 -10.75 59.16 -0.55
CA PRO A 27 -11.43 58.96 0.72
C PRO A 27 -11.47 60.24 1.56
N THR A 28 -12.49 60.39 2.41
CA THR A 28 -12.49 61.41 3.47
C THR A 28 -11.37 61.17 4.48
N ASN A 29 -11.13 59.90 4.84
CA ASN A 29 -10.07 59.51 5.75
C ASN A 29 -8.86 59.00 4.94
N PRO A 30 -7.68 59.63 4.99
CA PRO A 30 -6.52 59.22 4.21
C PRO A 30 -6.08 57.75 4.41
N ALA A 31 -6.38 57.15 5.56
CA ALA A 31 -6.08 55.74 5.83
C ALA A 31 -6.87 54.75 4.95
N ASP A 32 -7.98 55.21 4.37
CA ASP A 32 -8.88 54.43 3.51
C ASP A 32 -8.52 54.58 2.03
N ARG A 33 -7.42 55.26 1.71
CA ARG A 33 -6.96 55.41 0.32
C ARG A 33 -6.57 54.05 -0.24
N VAL A 34 -7.02 53.77 -1.46
CA VAL A 34 -6.62 52.56 -2.20
C VAL A 34 -5.10 52.44 -2.30
N ASP A 35 -4.59 51.21 -2.21
CA ASP A 35 -3.28 50.86 -2.75
C ASP A 35 -3.38 50.55 -4.27
N ASP A 36 -2.25 50.26 -4.92
CA ASP A 36 -2.20 49.97 -6.36
C ASP A 36 -3.09 48.77 -6.74
N PHE A 37 -3.20 47.76 -5.87
CA PHE A 37 -4.00 46.57 -6.11
C PHE A 37 -5.50 46.87 -5.95
N GLU A 38 -5.88 47.58 -4.89
CA GLU A 38 -7.25 47.99 -4.60
C GLU A 38 -7.78 48.99 -5.65
N ALA A 39 -6.90 49.83 -6.20
CA ALA A 39 -7.22 50.70 -7.33
C ALA A 39 -7.63 49.87 -8.56
N VAL A 40 -6.88 48.80 -8.87
CA VAL A 40 -7.22 47.88 -9.96
C VAL A 40 -8.56 47.16 -9.71
N LEU A 41 -8.81 46.70 -8.48
CA LEU A 41 -10.11 46.11 -8.13
C LEU A 41 -11.27 47.11 -8.35
N THR A 42 -11.08 48.35 -7.90
CA THR A 42 -12.06 49.42 -8.07
C THR A 42 -12.33 49.69 -9.55
N GLN A 43 -11.29 49.76 -10.39
CA GLN A 43 -11.46 49.95 -11.82
C GLN A 43 -12.18 48.78 -12.50
N ASN A 44 -11.87 47.54 -12.12
CA ASN A 44 -12.55 46.37 -12.67
C ASN A 44 -14.05 46.37 -12.34
N LEU A 45 -14.40 46.68 -11.09
CA LEU A 45 -15.78 46.78 -10.64
C LEU A 45 -16.52 48.01 -11.21
N LYS A 46 -15.78 49.09 -11.50
CA LYS A 46 -16.32 50.26 -12.19
C LYS A 46 -16.64 49.97 -13.66
N ASN A 47 -15.74 49.26 -14.35
CA ASN A 47 -15.86 48.97 -15.79
C ASN A 47 -16.82 47.82 -16.11
N GLN A 48 -17.20 47.00 -15.12
CA GLN A 48 -18.09 45.87 -15.30
C GLN A 48 -19.26 45.93 -14.31
N PRO A 49 -20.34 46.69 -14.63
CA PRO A 49 -21.45 46.90 -13.71
C PRO A 49 -22.20 45.63 -13.27
N SER A 50 -22.08 44.53 -14.02
CA SER A 50 -22.64 43.22 -13.68
C SER A 50 -21.86 42.48 -12.59
N LEU A 51 -20.59 42.85 -12.33
CA LEU A 51 -19.80 42.27 -11.27
C LEU A 51 -20.23 42.83 -9.91
N THR A 52 -20.80 41.95 -9.09
CA THR A 52 -21.20 42.28 -7.72
C THR A 52 -20.09 42.05 -6.71
N GLN A 53 -19.08 41.24 -7.07
CA GLN A 53 -17.99 40.85 -6.20
C GLN A 53 -16.76 40.44 -7.03
N LEU A 54 -15.58 40.70 -6.49
CA LEU A 54 -14.30 40.13 -6.93
C LEU A 54 -13.65 39.41 -5.77
N SER A 55 -13.02 38.27 -6.03
CA SER A 55 -12.32 37.52 -5.00
C SER A 55 -11.12 36.79 -5.58
N GLY A 56 -10.10 36.58 -4.74
CA GLY A 56 -8.90 35.87 -5.15
C GLY A 56 -7.85 35.88 -4.06
N PHE A 57 -6.60 35.71 -4.47
CA PHE A 57 -5.45 35.74 -3.56
C PHE A 57 -4.51 36.89 -3.92
N ARG A 58 -3.89 37.47 -2.90
CA ARG A 58 -2.77 38.40 -3.06
C ARG A 58 -1.75 38.16 -1.96
N GLU A 59 -0.51 38.55 -2.23
CA GLU A 59 0.52 38.63 -1.19
C GLU A 59 0.50 40.03 -0.57
N LEU A 60 0.46 40.09 0.75
CA LEU A 60 0.65 41.32 1.53
C LEU A 60 2.04 41.28 2.18
N PRO A 61 2.81 42.38 2.16
CA PRO A 61 4.14 42.43 2.76
C PRO A 61 4.19 41.97 4.23
N ASP A 62 3.18 42.36 5.02
CA ASP A 62 3.17 42.10 6.46
C ASP A 62 2.37 40.84 6.87
N GLN A 63 1.49 40.34 6.00
CA GLN A 63 0.55 39.25 6.32
C GLN A 63 0.77 37.99 5.46
N GLY A 64 1.63 38.05 4.43
CA GLY A 64 1.82 36.99 3.45
C GLY A 64 0.58 36.76 2.58
N SER A 65 0.34 35.50 2.21
CA SER A 65 -0.76 35.13 1.33
C SER A 65 -2.11 35.32 2.01
N VAL A 66 -2.94 36.21 1.47
CA VAL A 66 -4.30 36.46 1.94
C VAL A 66 -5.30 36.19 0.83
N PHE A 67 -6.43 35.61 1.22
CA PHE A 67 -7.62 35.60 0.38
C PHE A 67 -8.34 36.93 0.56
N TYR A 68 -8.80 37.53 -0.53
CA TYR A 68 -9.59 38.74 -0.48
C TYR A 68 -10.97 38.53 -1.09
N SER A 69 -11.95 39.26 -0.54
CA SER A 69 -13.29 39.39 -1.09
C SER A 69 -13.63 40.89 -1.15
N ALA A 70 -13.89 41.39 -2.35
CA ALA A 70 -14.08 42.80 -2.64
C ALA A 70 -15.47 43.07 -3.24
N LEU A 71 -16.19 44.04 -2.69
CA LEU A 71 -17.49 44.51 -3.16
C LEU A 71 -17.41 45.98 -3.59
N PRO A 72 -18.16 46.44 -4.60
CA PRO A 72 -18.11 47.83 -5.03
C PRO A 72 -18.82 48.78 -4.06
N ILE A 73 -18.19 49.92 -3.77
CA ILE A 73 -18.84 51.05 -3.08
C ILE A 73 -19.44 51.95 -4.16
N ARG A 74 -20.77 51.90 -4.31
CA ARG A 74 -21.50 52.72 -5.29
C ARG A 74 -22.33 53.79 -4.58
N VAL A 75 -22.18 55.04 -5.02
CA VAL A 75 -22.96 56.17 -4.51
C VAL A 75 -24.35 56.15 -5.15
N LYS A 76 -25.27 55.36 -4.60
CA LYS A 76 -26.61 55.17 -5.20
C LYS A 76 -27.59 56.31 -4.89
N GLU A 77 -27.45 56.93 -3.71
CA GLU A 77 -28.42 57.89 -3.19
C GLU A 77 -27.88 59.32 -3.22
N GLN A 78 -28.75 60.29 -3.54
CA GLN A 78 -28.39 61.71 -3.52
C GLN A 78 -28.01 62.21 -2.13
N SER A 79 -28.52 61.56 -1.07
CA SER A 79 -28.20 61.88 0.33
C SER A 79 -26.71 61.75 0.64
N CYS A 80 -25.98 60.86 -0.04
CA CYS A 80 -24.53 60.73 0.12
C CYS A 80 -23.78 62.03 -0.23
N LEU A 81 -24.30 62.79 -1.20
CA LEU A 81 -23.70 64.03 -1.67
C LEU A 81 -23.94 65.23 -0.74
N GLN A 82 -24.75 65.07 0.31
CA GLN A 82 -24.86 66.08 1.37
C GLN A 82 -23.55 66.24 2.13
N CYS A 83 -22.78 65.15 2.26
CA CYS A 83 -21.48 65.15 2.93
C CYS A 83 -20.31 65.04 1.94
N HIS A 84 -20.49 64.31 0.83
CA HIS A 84 -19.43 64.01 -0.15
C HIS A 84 -19.59 64.75 -1.49
N GLY A 85 -20.50 65.73 -1.55
CA GLY A 85 -20.68 66.63 -2.70
C GLY A 85 -19.66 67.77 -2.66
N ALA A 86 -20.12 69.01 -2.87
CA ALA A 86 -19.24 70.17 -2.79
C ALA A 86 -18.78 70.43 -1.34
N PRO A 87 -17.50 70.74 -1.10
CA PRO A 87 -16.97 70.94 0.26
C PRO A 87 -17.60 72.13 0.99
N GLU A 88 -18.20 73.08 0.27
CA GLU A 88 -18.94 74.21 0.84
C GLU A 88 -20.28 73.79 1.45
N ALA A 89 -20.89 72.72 0.94
CA ALA A 89 -22.20 72.22 1.37
C ALA A 89 -22.11 71.16 2.47
N ALA A 90 -20.91 70.64 2.72
CA ALA A 90 -20.68 69.57 3.68
C ALA A 90 -20.79 70.06 5.14
N PRO A 91 -21.11 69.16 6.10
CA PRO A 91 -21.20 69.51 7.51
C PRO A 91 -19.91 70.17 8.04
N PRO A 92 -19.97 71.31 8.73
CA PRO A 92 -18.78 72.02 9.21
C PRO A 92 -17.86 71.17 10.09
N ALA A 93 -18.43 70.25 10.87
CA ALA A 93 -17.67 69.33 11.72
C ALA A 93 -16.82 68.33 10.93
N MET A 94 -17.30 67.87 9.77
CA MET A 94 -16.56 66.97 8.88
C MET A 94 -15.38 67.71 8.26
N VAL A 95 -15.63 68.91 7.73
CA VAL A 95 -14.59 69.77 7.14
C VAL A 95 -13.52 70.16 8.16
N ALA A 96 -13.93 70.47 9.40
CA ALA A 96 -13.00 70.80 10.47
C ALA A 96 -12.08 69.63 10.85
N ARG A 97 -12.57 68.38 10.74
CA ARG A 97 -11.81 67.18 11.12
C ARG A 97 -10.94 66.64 9.99
N TYR A 98 -11.43 66.64 8.77
CA TYR A 98 -10.79 65.96 7.63
C TYR A 98 -10.29 66.92 6.53
N GLY A 99 -10.55 68.22 6.68
CA GLY A 99 -10.19 69.23 5.68
C GLY A 99 -11.17 69.27 4.51
N ARG A 100 -10.76 69.94 3.44
CA ARG A 100 -11.57 70.16 2.21
C ARG A 100 -10.98 69.48 0.97
N GLU A 101 -9.84 68.79 1.13
CA GLU A 101 -9.02 68.32 0.01
C GLU A 101 -9.49 66.98 -0.57
N ASN A 102 -9.97 66.06 0.27
CA ASN A 102 -10.29 64.68 -0.11
C ASN A 102 -11.69 64.27 0.33
N GLY A 103 -12.33 63.35 -0.40
CA GLY A 103 -13.62 62.77 -0.03
C GLY A 103 -14.82 63.63 -0.40
N PHE A 104 -14.64 64.50 -1.40
CA PHE A 104 -15.67 65.40 -1.93
C PHE A 104 -15.82 65.21 -3.44
N ASN A 105 -16.85 65.82 -4.01
CA ASN A 105 -17.17 65.75 -5.45
C ASN A 105 -17.36 64.32 -5.96
N TRP A 106 -17.89 63.43 -5.13
CA TRP A 106 -18.16 62.05 -5.56
C TRP A 106 -19.28 62.01 -6.61
N PRO A 107 -19.11 61.27 -7.72
CA PRO A 107 -20.14 61.14 -8.74
C PRO A 107 -21.29 60.22 -8.30
N LEU A 108 -22.53 60.64 -8.59
CA LEU A 108 -23.73 59.82 -8.36
C LEU A 108 -23.76 58.61 -9.30
N ASN A 109 -24.21 57.47 -8.78
CA ASN A 109 -24.32 56.16 -9.45
C ASN A 109 -22.99 55.54 -9.90
N GLU A 110 -21.86 56.10 -9.50
CA GLU A 110 -20.54 55.58 -9.83
C GLU A 110 -19.92 54.76 -8.68
N VAL A 111 -19.00 53.88 -9.06
CA VAL A 111 -18.15 53.14 -8.12
C VAL A 111 -16.96 54.04 -7.78
N ILE A 112 -16.84 54.40 -6.50
CA ILE A 112 -15.79 55.28 -5.98
C ILE A 112 -14.66 54.51 -5.27
N GLY A 113 -14.92 53.25 -4.95
CA GLY A 113 -14.04 52.41 -4.14
C GLY A 113 -14.55 50.99 -4.01
N THR A 114 -13.90 50.22 -3.14
CA THR A 114 -14.21 48.82 -2.87
C THR A 114 -14.15 48.53 -1.39
N GLN A 115 -15.12 47.76 -0.88
CA GLN A 115 -15.06 47.17 0.46
C GLN A 115 -14.33 45.85 0.34
N VAL A 116 -13.18 45.72 1.00
CA VAL A 116 -12.35 44.52 0.91
C VAL A 116 -12.18 43.90 2.28
N VAL A 117 -12.42 42.59 2.35
CA VAL A 117 -12.08 41.75 3.50
C VAL A 117 -10.90 40.89 3.12
N TYR A 118 -9.85 40.92 3.93
CA TYR A 118 -8.67 40.06 3.81
C TYR A 118 -8.69 38.98 4.90
N VAL A 119 -8.50 37.73 4.51
CA VAL A 119 -8.44 36.57 5.41
C VAL A 119 -7.09 35.85 5.20
N PRO A 120 -6.27 35.67 6.24
CA PRO A 120 -5.00 34.95 6.14
C PRO A 120 -5.18 33.53 5.61
N ALA A 121 -4.63 33.24 4.43
CA ALA A 121 -4.82 31.95 3.79
C ALA A 121 -4.07 30.84 4.54
N ALA A 122 -2.92 31.18 5.15
CA ALA A 122 -2.06 30.25 5.86
C ALA A 122 -2.79 29.52 7.02
N GLU A 123 -3.71 30.17 7.71
CA GLU A 123 -4.44 29.57 8.84
C GLU A 123 -5.46 28.53 8.37
N VAL A 124 -6.20 28.87 7.31
CA VAL A 124 -7.16 27.97 6.67
C VAL A 124 -6.44 26.75 6.11
N PHE A 125 -5.35 26.95 5.38
CA PHE A 125 -4.58 25.87 4.79
C PHE A 125 -3.84 25.02 5.82
N ARG A 126 -3.27 25.59 6.89
CA ARG A 126 -2.63 24.80 7.96
C ARG A 126 -3.64 23.91 8.69
N THR A 127 -4.84 24.43 8.93
CA THR A 127 -5.91 23.64 9.57
C THR A 127 -6.33 22.48 8.67
N ALA A 128 -6.56 22.76 7.38
CA ALA A 128 -6.85 21.73 6.40
C ALA A 128 -5.73 20.68 6.29
N GLN A 129 -4.47 21.11 6.23
CA GLN A 129 -3.31 20.23 6.12
C GLN A 129 -3.13 19.33 7.35
N ARG A 130 -3.33 19.85 8.56
CA ARG A 130 -3.28 19.04 9.79
C ARG A 130 -4.36 17.97 9.78
N ALA A 131 -5.61 18.34 9.49
CA ALA A 131 -6.71 17.39 9.40
C ALA A 131 -6.40 16.30 8.35
N PHE A 132 -5.98 16.70 7.15
CA PHE A 132 -5.59 15.78 6.08
C PHE A 132 -4.44 14.85 6.48
N SER A 133 -3.38 15.39 7.11
CA SER A 133 -2.23 14.59 7.56
C SER A 133 -2.60 13.57 8.63
N SER A 134 -3.52 13.90 9.55
CA SER A 134 -4.01 12.97 10.58
C SER A 134 -4.79 11.81 9.98
N VAL A 135 -5.69 12.09 9.03
CA VAL A 135 -6.46 11.08 8.30
C VAL A 135 -5.55 10.18 7.49
N ILE A 136 -4.62 10.74 6.71
CA ILE A 136 -3.64 9.95 5.94
C ILE A 136 -2.81 9.06 6.88
N SER A 137 -2.32 9.60 7.99
CA SER A 137 -1.49 8.84 8.93
C SER A 137 -2.27 7.67 9.55
N LEU A 138 -3.55 7.86 9.86
CA LEU A 138 -4.42 6.80 10.35
C LEU A 138 -4.58 5.69 9.30
N PHE A 139 -4.91 6.04 8.06
CA PHE A 139 -5.05 5.06 6.97
C PHE A 139 -3.74 4.32 6.70
N LEU A 140 -2.61 5.04 6.68
CA LEU A 140 -1.30 4.45 6.48
C LEU A 140 -0.94 3.49 7.62
N GLY A 141 -1.26 3.85 8.87
CA GLY A 141 -1.09 2.98 10.03
C GLY A 141 -1.93 1.70 9.93
N ILE A 142 -3.21 1.81 9.58
CA ILE A 142 -4.10 0.65 9.38
C ILE A 142 -3.55 -0.25 8.27
N PHE A 143 -3.12 0.32 7.14
CA PHE A 143 -2.61 -0.45 6.01
C PHE A 143 -1.29 -1.15 6.35
N ALA A 144 -0.39 -0.47 7.07
CA ALA A 144 0.85 -1.06 7.57
C ALA A 144 0.59 -2.23 8.52
N ILE A 145 -0.37 -2.07 9.45
CA ILE A 145 -0.78 -3.15 10.36
C ILE A 145 -1.39 -4.31 9.58
N ALA A 146 -2.26 -4.04 8.61
CA ALA A 146 -2.88 -5.08 7.78
C ALA A 146 -1.83 -5.85 6.98
N LEU A 147 -0.85 -5.17 6.36
CA LEU A 147 0.26 -5.80 5.63
C LEU A 147 1.15 -6.62 6.56
N LEU A 148 1.48 -6.09 7.74
CA LEU A 148 2.24 -6.81 8.75
C LEU A 148 1.51 -8.07 9.21
N CYS A 149 0.21 -7.95 9.52
CA CYS A 149 -0.62 -9.06 9.96
C CYS A 149 -0.76 -10.11 8.86
N LEU A 150 -0.96 -9.69 7.60
CA LEU A 150 -1.00 -10.59 6.45
C LEU A 150 0.32 -11.34 6.30
N ASN A 151 1.46 -10.66 6.38
CA ASN A 151 2.78 -11.29 6.25
C ASN A 151 3.04 -12.29 7.39
N LEU A 152 2.73 -11.90 8.63
CA LEU A 152 2.91 -12.73 9.82
C LEU A 152 1.97 -13.94 9.84
N LEU A 153 0.75 -13.81 9.33
CA LEU A 153 -0.21 -14.92 9.27
C LEU A 153 0.05 -15.86 8.10
N LEU A 154 0.37 -15.33 6.91
CA LEU A 154 0.54 -16.10 5.69
C LEU A 154 1.78 -17.02 5.76
N LYS A 155 2.83 -16.61 6.50
CA LYS A 155 4.06 -17.40 6.66
C LYS A 155 3.83 -18.77 7.32
N PRO A 156 3.28 -18.89 8.54
CA PRO A 156 2.98 -20.18 9.16
C PRO A 156 1.75 -20.86 8.56
N LEU A 157 0.76 -20.10 8.09
CA LEU A 157 -0.50 -20.68 7.63
C LEU A 157 -0.38 -21.33 6.25
N VAL A 158 0.44 -20.77 5.34
CA VAL A 158 0.51 -21.19 3.93
C VAL A 158 1.94 -21.53 3.48
N LEU A 159 2.91 -20.61 3.66
CA LEU A 159 4.25 -20.77 3.07
C LEU A 159 5.04 -21.93 3.69
N GLN A 160 5.06 -22.07 5.01
CA GLN A 160 5.83 -23.12 5.69
C GLN A 160 5.34 -24.55 5.37
N PRO A 161 4.03 -24.86 5.40
CA PRO A 161 3.50 -26.17 4.98
C PRO A 161 3.87 -26.51 3.53
N ILE A 162 3.70 -25.56 2.60
CA ILE A 162 4.01 -25.79 1.18
C ILE A 162 5.50 -26.07 0.98
N GLN A 163 6.38 -25.29 1.62
CA GLN A 163 7.83 -25.54 1.55
C GLN A 163 8.22 -26.90 2.13
N SER A 164 7.51 -27.35 3.17
CA SER A 164 7.78 -28.65 3.80
C SER A 164 7.40 -29.81 2.87
N LEU A 165 6.23 -29.72 2.23
CA LEU A 165 5.82 -30.68 1.19
C LEU A 165 6.81 -30.68 0.02
N ALA A 166 7.20 -29.50 -0.48
CA ALA A 166 8.12 -29.37 -1.60
C ALA A 166 9.49 -30.03 -1.33
N ARG A 167 10.06 -29.85 -0.13
CA ARG A 167 11.33 -30.49 0.23
C ARG A 167 11.25 -32.01 0.31
N ILE A 168 10.13 -32.56 0.77
CA ILE A 168 9.93 -34.01 0.83
C ILE A 168 9.79 -34.59 -0.58
N SER A 169 9.05 -33.91 -1.46
CA SER A 169 8.98 -34.27 -2.88
C SER A 169 10.36 -34.26 -3.54
N GLN A 170 11.20 -33.24 -3.26
CA GLN A 170 12.56 -33.17 -3.81
C GLN A 170 13.44 -34.34 -3.34
N LYS A 171 13.37 -34.71 -2.05
CA LYS A 171 14.12 -35.85 -1.52
C LYS A 171 13.67 -37.18 -2.13
N LEU A 172 12.36 -37.37 -2.30
CA LEU A 172 11.81 -38.57 -2.95
C LEU A 172 12.22 -38.64 -4.42
N ALA A 173 12.22 -37.51 -5.13
CA ALA A 173 12.63 -37.45 -6.53
C ALA A 173 14.14 -37.69 -6.72
N ALA A 174 14.96 -37.31 -5.75
CA ALA A 174 16.41 -37.49 -5.78
C ALA A 174 16.88 -38.93 -5.46
N ASP A 175 15.95 -39.85 -5.16
CA ASP A 175 16.22 -41.23 -4.68
C ASP A 175 17.14 -41.27 -3.44
N ASP A 176 17.21 -40.16 -2.71
CA ASP A 176 18.09 -39.95 -1.55
C ASP A 176 17.55 -40.63 -0.27
N ILE A 177 16.54 -41.48 -0.43
CA ILE A 177 15.79 -42.11 0.65
C ILE A 177 16.10 -43.60 0.62
N GLN A 178 17.17 -43.95 1.34
CA GLN A 178 17.71 -45.30 1.33
C GLN A 178 16.96 -46.26 2.27
N SER A 179 16.16 -45.75 3.21
CA SER A 179 15.41 -46.57 4.16
C SER A 179 14.00 -46.05 4.46
N GLU A 180 13.06 -46.99 4.66
CA GLU A 180 11.68 -46.69 5.07
C GLU A 180 11.63 -45.96 6.42
N ALA A 181 12.57 -46.25 7.33
CA ALA A 181 12.64 -45.64 8.65
C ALA A 181 13.03 -44.15 8.60
N GLU A 182 13.96 -43.75 7.72
CA GLU A 182 14.32 -42.34 7.51
C GLU A 182 13.18 -41.55 6.86
N LEU A 183 12.44 -42.19 5.95
CA LEU A 183 11.29 -41.56 5.34
C LEU A 183 10.13 -41.42 6.33
N GLN A 184 9.79 -42.49 7.04
CA GLN A 184 8.71 -42.46 8.02
C GLN A 184 9.02 -41.46 9.12
N SER A 185 10.25 -41.36 9.62
CA SER A 185 10.61 -40.33 10.61
C SER A 185 10.55 -38.91 10.03
N ALA A 186 11.09 -38.67 8.83
CA ALA A 186 11.03 -37.36 8.17
C ALA A 186 9.59 -36.91 7.85
N THR A 187 8.73 -37.87 7.49
CA THR A 187 7.33 -37.63 7.15
C THR A 187 6.50 -37.47 8.43
N HIS A 188 6.64 -38.35 9.41
CA HIS A 188 5.88 -38.28 10.66
C HIS A 188 6.18 -37.00 11.46
N GLN A 189 7.42 -36.50 11.43
CA GLN A 189 7.78 -35.27 12.16
C GLN A 189 7.35 -33.98 11.44
N ARG A 190 7.33 -33.95 10.09
CA ARG A 190 7.03 -32.73 9.32
C ARG A 190 5.62 -32.68 8.73
N LEU A 191 5.06 -33.82 8.34
CA LEU A 191 3.71 -33.89 7.79
C LEU A 191 2.63 -33.98 8.85
N SER A 192 2.91 -34.45 10.09
CA SER A 192 1.89 -34.56 11.15
C SER A 192 1.18 -33.23 11.42
N ASN A 193 1.93 -32.13 11.50
CA ASN A 193 1.39 -30.79 11.67
C ASN A 193 0.56 -30.30 10.47
N ILE A 194 0.75 -30.90 9.29
CA ILE A 194 -0.02 -30.57 8.08
C ILE A 194 -1.26 -31.46 8.01
N THR A 195 -1.12 -32.78 8.18
CA THR A 195 -2.22 -33.76 8.08
C THR A 195 -3.29 -33.61 9.15
N GLN A 196 -2.93 -33.06 10.32
CA GLN A 196 -3.87 -32.73 11.40
C GLN A 196 -4.72 -31.49 11.11
N ARG A 197 -4.37 -30.69 10.10
CA ARG A 197 -5.14 -29.49 9.74
C ARG A 197 -6.49 -29.89 9.12
N GLN A 198 -7.49 -29.05 9.36
CA GLN A 198 -8.85 -29.23 8.85
C GLN A 198 -9.12 -28.42 7.57
N ASP A 199 -8.11 -27.70 7.06
CA ASP A 199 -8.18 -26.92 5.83
C ASP A 199 -7.75 -27.73 4.60
N GLU A 200 -7.77 -27.08 3.43
CA GLU A 200 -7.39 -27.65 2.14
C GLU A 200 -5.92 -28.12 2.14
N LEU A 201 -5.04 -27.43 2.87
CA LEU A 201 -3.64 -27.85 3.04
C LEU A 201 -3.54 -29.15 3.86
N GLY A 202 -4.40 -29.34 4.86
CA GLY A 202 -4.48 -30.60 5.59
C GLY A 202 -5.00 -31.75 4.73
N ASN A 203 -5.99 -31.49 3.87
CA ASN A 203 -6.44 -32.48 2.90
C ASN A 203 -5.31 -32.85 1.91
N LEU A 204 -4.60 -31.86 1.37
CA LEU A 204 -3.45 -32.09 0.50
C LEU A 204 -2.35 -32.89 1.22
N GLY A 205 -2.06 -32.58 2.49
CA GLY A 205 -1.10 -33.33 3.29
C GLY A 205 -1.47 -34.82 3.44
N ARG A 206 -2.76 -35.13 3.65
CA ARG A 206 -3.25 -36.53 3.75
C ARG A 206 -3.17 -37.28 2.42
N ILE A 207 -3.50 -36.62 1.31
CA ILE A 207 -3.36 -37.18 -0.04
C ILE A 207 -1.88 -37.44 -0.33
N PHE A 208 -1.01 -36.47 -0.02
CA PHE A 208 0.43 -36.58 -0.21
C PHE A 208 1.02 -37.73 0.63
N GLN A 209 0.59 -37.89 1.89
CA GLN A 209 0.99 -39.04 2.72
C GLN A 209 0.63 -40.38 2.07
N THR A 210 -0.58 -40.49 1.54
CA THR A 210 -1.04 -41.71 0.84
C THR A 210 -0.17 -42.00 -0.38
N MET A 211 0.15 -40.96 -1.17
CA MET A 211 1.01 -41.08 -2.34
C MET A 211 2.43 -41.55 -1.94
N ILE A 212 3.03 -40.96 -0.92
CA ILE A 212 4.36 -41.36 -0.43
C ILE A 212 4.38 -42.85 -0.07
N ASN A 213 3.40 -43.29 0.73
CA ASN A 213 3.30 -44.68 1.17
C ASN A 213 3.17 -45.65 -0.03
N GLN A 214 2.40 -45.26 -1.06
CA GLN A 214 2.26 -46.06 -2.28
C GLN A 214 3.55 -46.12 -3.11
N VAL A 215 4.26 -45.00 -3.26
CA VAL A 215 5.53 -44.94 -3.99
C VAL A 215 6.58 -45.84 -3.32
N VAL A 216 6.69 -45.79 -2.00
CA VAL A 216 7.63 -46.60 -1.23
C VAL A 216 7.31 -48.08 -1.34
N ALA A 217 6.03 -48.45 -1.16
CA ALA A 217 5.59 -49.83 -1.31
C ALA A 217 5.88 -50.36 -2.73
N ARG A 218 5.70 -49.52 -3.76
CA ARG A 218 6.05 -49.88 -5.14
C ARG A 218 7.55 -50.04 -5.34
N GLN A 219 8.37 -49.12 -4.80
CA GLN A 219 9.84 -49.19 -4.85
C GLN A 219 10.34 -50.49 -4.21
N GLN A 220 9.85 -50.83 -3.02
CA GLN A 220 10.21 -52.06 -2.30
C GLN A 220 9.80 -53.32 -3.07
N ARG A 221 8.58 -53.35 -3.60
CA ARG A 221 8.10 -54.48 -4.41
C ARG A 221 8.97 -54.70 -5.64
N LEU A 222 9.38 -53.62 -6.31
CA LEU A 222 10.31 -53.68 -7.44
C LEU A 222 11.69 -54.18 -7.03
N GLN A 223 12.24 -53.69 -5.91
CA GLN A 223 13.52 -54.16 -5.37
C GLN A 223 13.48 -55.65 -5.00
N GLN A 224 12.40 -56.13 -4.37
CA GLN A 224 12.20 -57.54 -4.08
C GLN A 224 12.13 -58.38 -5.36
N GLN A 225 11.39 -57.93 -6.38
CA GLN A 225 11.34 -58.61 -7.66
C GLN A 225 12.72 -58.70 -8.32
N ILE A 226 13.50 -57.62 -8.31
CA ILE A 226 14.88 -57.61 -8.83
C ILE A 226 15.77 -58.56 -8.02
N HIS A 227 15.64 -58.59 -6.70
CA HIS A 227 16.45 -59.46 -5.84
C HIS A 227 16.14 -60.94 -6.07
N VAL A 228 14.84 -61.31 -6.10
CA VAL A 228 14.40 -62.67 -6.42
C VAL A 228 14.86 -63.07 -7.82
N LEU A 229 14.72 -62.17 -8.80
CA LEU A 229 15.17 -62.43 -10.17
C LEU A 229 16.70 -62.63 -10.25
N LYS A 230 17.49 -61.88 -9.47
CA LYS A 230 18.94 -62.10 -9.36
C LYS A 230 19.27 -63.49 -8.82
N ILE A 231 18.60 -63.93 -7.75
CA ILE A 231 18.81 -65.27 -7.17
C ILE A 231 18.49 -66.35 -8.22
N GLU A 232 17.35 -66.22 -8.90
CA GLU A 232 16.93 -67.19 -9.92
C GLU A 232 17.92 -67.26 -11.10
N VAL A 233 18.41 -66.11 -11.56
CA VAL A 233 19.42 -66.05 -12.63
C VAL A 233 20.75 -66.65 -12.18
N ASP A 234 21.19 -66.38 -10.95
CA ASP A 234 22.42 -66.93 -10.39
C ASP A 234 22.33 -68.44 -10.20
N GLU A 235 21.18 -68.97 -9.75
CA GLU A 235 20.95 -70.42 -9.68
C GLU A 235 20.97 -71.06 -11.07
N LYS A 236 20.29 -70.47 -12.05
CA LYS A 236 20.31 -70.97 -13.44
C LYS A 236 21.71 -70.94 -14.05
N ARG A 237 22.52 -69.92 -13.75
CA ARG A 237 23.93 -69.85 -14.18
C ARG A 237 24.77 -70.92 -13.52
N LYS A 238 24.68 -71.08 -12.19
CA LYS A 238 25.39 -72.13 -11.46
C LYS A 238 25.02 -73.53 -11.93
N ALA A 239 23.74 -73.78 -12.22
CA ALA A 239 23.30 -75.06 -12.76
C ALA A 239 23.93 -75.36 -14.13
N LYS A 240 23.96 -74.37 -15.04
CA LYS A 240 24.65 -74.50 -16.33
C LYS A 240 26.16 -74.72 -16.19
N GLU A 241 26.80 -74.01 -15.27
CA GLU A 241 28.25 -74.13 -15.02
C GLU A 241 28.60 -75.50 -14.43
N ILE A 242 27.76 -76.03 -13.52
CA ILE A 242 27.89 -77.40 -13.02
C ILE A 242 27.67 -78.42 -14.14
N GLU A 243 26.67 -78.21 -15.01
CA GLU A 243 26.42 -79.09 -16.16
C GLU A 243 27.65 -79.13 -17.09
N GLU A 244 28.24 -77.97 -17.41
CA GLU A 244 29.46 -77.85 -18.21
C GLU A 244 30.65 -78.58 -17.56
N ILE A 245 30.86 -78.41 -16.25
CA ILE A 245 31.90 -79.12 -15.48
C ILE A 245 31.67 -80.64 -15.45
N THR A 246 30.42 -81.09 -15.26
CA THR A 246 30.10 -82.52 -15.25
C THR A 246 30.22 -83.18 -16.61
N SER A 247 30.07 -82.40 -17.68
CA SER A 247 30.26 -82.84 -19.07
C SER A 247 31.72 -82.85 -19.53
N THR A 248 32.63 -82.24 -18.75
CA THR A 248 34.05 -82.19 -19.10
C THR A 248 34.68 -83.58 -19.00
N ASP A 249 35.59 -83.91 -19.93
CA ASP A 249 36.29 -85.20 -20.01
C ASP A 249 36.94 -85.62 -18.68
N TYR A 250 37.37 -84.66 -17.87
CA TYR A 250 37.93 -84.88 -16.54
C TYR A 250 36.94 -85.58 -15.59
N PHE A 251 35.67 -85.14 -15.54
CA PHE A 251 34.67 -85.70 -14.63
C PHE A 251 34.23 -87.11 -15.08
N GLN A 252 34.11 -87.33 -16.39
CA GLN A 252 33.87 -88.66 -16.96
C GLN A 252 35.02 -89.62 -16.64
N SER A 253 36.27 -89.17 -16.75
CA SER A 253 37.46 -89.98 -16.42
C SER A 253 37.51 -90.37 -14.94
N LEU A 254 37.11 -89.47 -14.02
CA LEU A 254 37.00 -89.76 -12.59
C LEU A 254 35.91 -90.80 -12.31
N GLN A 255 34.76 -90.69 -12.96
CA GLN A 255 33.65 -91.63 -12.80
C GLN A 255 34.03 -93.03 -13.32
N GLN A 256 34.78 -93.09 -14.42
CA GLN A 256 35.34 -94.32 -14.97
C GLN A 256 36.39 -94.94 -14.03
N LYS A 257 37.33 -94.15 -13.52
CA LYS A 257 38.36 -94.61 -12.58
C LYS A 257 37.76 -95.11 -11.25
N ALA A 258 36.70 -94.48 -10.77
CA ALA A 258 35.96 -94.95 -9.58
C ALA A 258 35.19 -96.26 -9.84
N ARG A 259 34.68 -96.49 -11.06
CA ARG A 259 34.09 -97.79 -11.46
C ARG A 259 35.16 -98.89 -11.57
N GLU A 260 36.33 -98.57 -12.11
CA GLU A 260 37.46 -99.49 -12.20
C GLU A 260 37.95 -99.94 -10.82
N ILE A 261 38.08 -99.01 -9.87
CA ILE A 261 38.46 -99.34 -8.48
C ILE A 261 37.40 -100.23 -7.83
N ARG A 262 36.11 -99.97 -8.06
CA ARG A 262 35.00 -100.76 -7.51
C ARG A 262 34.91 -102.18 -8.10
N ASN A 263 35.28 -102.34 -9.37
CA ASN A 263 35.31 -103.63 -10.04
C ASN A 263 36.60 -104.42 -9.78
N ARG A 264 37.61 -103.79 -9.18
CA ARG A 264 38.78 -104.48 -8.64
C ARG A 264 38.43 -105.09 -7.28
N LYS A 265 37.90 -106.32 -7.30
CA LYS A 265 37.78 -107.17 -6.09
C LYS A 265 39.15 -107.27 -5.38
N PRO A 266 39.26 -106.98 -4.07
CA PRO A 266 40.38 -107.45 -3.28
C PRO A 266 40.09 -108.88 -2.80
N GLY A 267 40.89 -109.84 -3.30
CA GLY A 267 41.48 -110.96 -2.55
C GLY A 267 40.60 -111.98 -1.84
N GLN A 268 40.71 -113.23 -2.28
CA GLN A 268 40.51 -114.45 -1.49
C GLN A 268 41.51 -114.53 -0.32
N ALA A 269 41.02 -114.89 0.86
CA ALA A 269 41.67 -115.72 1.89
C ALA A 269 40.56 -116.27 2.81
#